data_AF-X6J8U4-F1
#
_entry.id   AF-X6J8U4-F1
#
_cell.length_a   1.000
_cell.length_b   1.000
_cell.length_c   1.000
_cell.angle_alpha   90.00
_cell.angle_beta   90.00
_cell.angle_gamma   90.00
#
_symmetry.space_group_name_H-M   'P 1'
#
loop_
_entity.id
_entity.type
_entity.pdbx_description
1 polymer ?
#
loop_
_entity_poly.entity_id
_entity_poly.type
_entity_poly.pdbx_seq_one_letter_code
_entity_poly.pdbx_strand_id
1 'polypeptide(L)'
;MANRLPIIAVIAAVLLFLLYSSVFVVNARQQALVLRFGEIVDVKNEPGIYFKAPFAFFDADSVQLIENRVLRFDLDNIRVQVSGGKFYEVDAFIAYRISDPRVFRSAVSGQITLAEARLRTRLDAALRRVYGLRDFEAALSEERAVMMREVRDQLRPDATSLGLQIEDVRIRRTDLTAEVSQQTFDRMKAERLAEAERLRARGKEAAQRITARADREVVEIVAEARKESEILRGEGEAQRSATFADAYKRDPAFFDFYRSMNAYGTALDNSGTTMVLSPNSEFFRFFRNPDGTDAKPAAPAAPATAPAAPATAPAAPAAQPAPAQ
;
A
#
# COMPACT_ATOMS: atom_id res chain seq x y z
N MET A 1 -8.31 -79.46 -70.77
CA MET A 1 -9.14 -78.93 -69.67
C MET A 1 -8.50 -77.63 -69.22
N ALA A 2 -9.13 -76.48 -69.47
CA ALA A 2 -8.55 -75.19 -69.11
C ALA A 2 -8.35 -75.12 -67.59
N ASN A 3 -7.12 -74.83 -67.15
CA ASN A 3 -6.81 -74.64 -65.74
C ASN A 3 -7.68 -73.51 -65.19
N ARG A 4 -8.72 -73.86 -64.42
CA ARG A 4 -9.60 -72.90 -63.74
C ARG A 4 -8.96 -72.33 -62.46
N LEU A 5 -7.88 -72.95 -61.98
CA LEU A 5 -7.06 -72.52 -60.84
C LEU A 5 -6.58 -71.05 -60.92
N PRO A 6 -5.98 -70.56 -62.03
CA PRO A 6 -5.60 -69.14 -62.14
C PRO A 6 -6.80 -68.19 -62.06
N ILE A 7 -7.95 -68.57 -62.62
CA ILE A 7 -9.17 -67.74 -62.58
C ILE A 7 -9.72 -67.67 -61.14
N ILE A 8 -9.75 -68.79 -60.43
CA ILE A 8 -10.17 -68.87 -59.03
C ILE A 8 -9.22 -68.06 -58.13
N ALA A 9 -7.92 -68.14 -58.38
CA ALA A 9 -6.92 -67.37 -57.63
C ALA A 9 -7.09 -65.85 -57.83
N VAL A 10 -7.37 -65.40 -59.06
CA VAL A 10 -7.64 -63.97 -59.36
C VAL A 10 -8.92 -63.50 -58.68
N ILE A 11 -10.00 -64.28 -58.73
CA ILE A 11 -11.26 -63.93 -58.07
C ILE A 11 -11.08 -63.84 -56.55
N ALA A 12 -10.36 -64.80 -55.95
CA ALA A 12 -10.06 -64.80 -54.53
C ALA A 12 -9.21 -63.57 -54.14
N ALA A 13 -8.21 -63.20 -54.94
CA ALA A 13 -7.40 -62.01 -54.71
C ALA A 13 -8.22 -60.71 -54.78
N VAL A 14 -9.13 -60.60 -55.76
CA VAL A 14 -10.03 -59.43 -55.88
C VAL A 14 -11.00 -59.35 -54.69
N LEU A 15 -11.58 -60.47 -54.27
CA LEU A 15 -12.45 -60.51 -53.09
C LEU A 15 -11.72 -60.10 -51.81
N LEU A 16 -10.50 -60.60 -51.61
CA LEU A 16 -9.69 -60.29 -50.44
C LEU A 16 -9.24 -58.83 -50.44
N PHE A 17 -8.92 -58.28 -51.62
CA PHE A 17 -8.63 -56.86 -51.79
C PHE A 17 -9.84 -55.96 -51.47
N LEU A 18 -11.04 -56.32 -51.95
CA LEU A 18 -12.28 -55.61 -51.63
C LEU A 18 -12.58 -55.64 -50.13
N LEU A 19 -12.40 -56.80 -49.48
CA LEU A 19 -12.62 -56.96 -48.05
C LEU A 19 -11.64 -56.09 -47.24
N TYR A 20 -10.36 -56.09 -47.62
CA TYR A 20 -9.34 -55.25 -46.97
C TYR A 20 -9.61 -53.75 -47.17
N SER A 21 -10.00 -53.34 -48.37
CA SER A 21 -10.34 -51.94 -48.70
C SER A 21 -11.59 -51.43 -47.95
N SER A 22 -12.47 -52.34 -47.53
CA SER A 22 -13.70 -52.04 -46.80
C SER A 22 -13.47 -51.71 -45.33
N VAL A 23 -12.36 -52.16 -44.73
CA VAL A 23 -12.10 -52.01 -43.28
C VAL A 23 -11.45 -50.67 -42.97
N PHE A 24 -11.96 -49.94 -41.97
CA PHE A 24 -11.27 -48.80 -41.37
C PHE A 24 -11.37 -48.81 -39.85
N VAL A 25 -10.38 -48.21 -39.19
CA VAL A 25 -10.25 -48.20 -37.73
C VAL A 25 -10.39 -46.78 -37.20
N VAL A 26 -11.23 -46.61 -36.19
CA VAL A 26 -11.45 -45.32 -35.49
C VAL A 26 -10.88 -45.41 -34.09
N ASN A 27 -9.94 -44.54 -33.79
CA ASN A 27 -9.34 -44.44 -32.46
C ASN A 27 -10.21 -43.62 -31.51
N ALA A 28 -10.06 -43.79 -30.19
CA ALA A 28 -10.82 -43.03 -29.18
C ALA A 28 -10.63 -41.51 -29.25
N ARG A 29 -9.54 -41.03 -29.89
CA ARG A 29 -9.25 -39.59 -30.08
C ARG A 29 -9.86 -39.02 -31.37
N GLN A 30 -10.46 -39.87 -32.18
CA GLN A 30 -10.97 -39.56 -33.52
C GLN A 30 -12.45 -39.94 -33.60
N GLN A 31 -13.14 -39.30 -34.52
CA GLN A 31 -14.48 -39.64 -34.97
C GLN A 31 -14.45 -39.70 -36.49
N ALA A 32 -15.24 -40.58 -37.08
CA ALA A 32 -15.23 -40.79 -38.53
C ALA A 32 -16.54 -40.33 -39.17
N LEU A 33 -16.39 -39.55 -40.23
CA LEU A 33 -17.48 -39.13 -41.10
C LEU A 33 -17.39 -39.96 -42.38
N VAL A 34 -18.41 -40.77 -42.65
CA VAL A 34 -18.51 -41.56 -43.89
C VAL A 34 -19.29 -40.74 -44.90
N LEU A 35 -18.61 -40.39 -45.98
CA LEU A 35 -19.10 -39.54 -47.04
C LEU A 35 -19.35 -40.39 -48.28
N ARG A 36 -20.52 -40.23 -48.92
CA ARG A 36 -20.82 -40.82 -50.21
C ARG A 36 -21.05 -39.73 -51.24
N PHE A 37 -20.24 -39.68 -52.30
CA PHE A 37 -20.27 -38.59 -53.29
C PHE A 37 -20.26 -37.17 -52.67
N GLY A 38 -19.60 -37.02 -51.52
CA GLY A 38 -19.54 -35.75 -50.78
C GLY A 38 -20.72 -35.50 -49.83
N GLU A 39 -21.77 -36.30 -49.86
CA GLU A 39 -22.89 -36.23 -48.91
C GLU A 39 -22.60 -37.05 -47.64
N ILE A 40 -23.14 -36.61 -46.51
CA ILE A 40 -22.96 -37.27 -45.21
C ILE A 40 -23.94 -38.43 -45.11
N VAL A 41 -23.43 -39.67 -45.21
CA VAL A 41 -24.26 -40.87 -45.04
C VAL A 41 -24.32 -41.28 -43.56
N ASP A 42 -23.16 -41.32 -42.90
CA ASP A 42 -23.06 -41.88 -41.56
C ASP A 42 -21.98 -41.20 -40.71
N VAL A 43 -22.18 -41.23 -39.39
CA VAL A 43 -21.27 -40.67 -38.40
C VAL A 43 -20.97 -41.73 -37.36
N LYS A 44 -19.68 -42.01 -37.15
CA LYS A 44 -19.20 -42.96 -36.15
C LYS A 44 -18.40 -42.23 -35.09
N ASN A 45 -18.98 -42.12 -33.90
CA ASN A 45 -18.39 -41.43 -32.75
C ASN A 45 -17.66 -42.39 -31.80
N GLU A 46 -17.98 -43.67 -31.84
CA GLU A 46 -17.38 -44.68 -30.97
C GLU A 46 -16.08 -45.22 -31.57
N PRO A 47 -15.07 -45.52 -30.73
CA PRO A 47 -13.87 -46.20 -31.20
C PRO A 47 -14.22 -47.63 -31.60
N GLY A 48 -13.77 -48.04 -32.78
CA GLY A 48 -14.11 -49.35 -33.30
C GLY A 48 -13.57 -49.60 -34.70
N ILE A 49 -13.79 -50.83 -35.15
CA ILE A 49 -13.56 -51.23 -36.53
C ILE A 49 -14.89 -51.09 -37.24
N TYR A 50 -14.89 -50.33 -38.32
CA TYR A 50 -16.06 -50.10 -39.14
C TYR A 50 -15.79 -50.53 -40.58
N PHE A 51 -16.87 -50.85 -41.27
CA PHE A 51 -16.85 -51.26 -42.66
C PHE A 51 -17.51 -50.18 -43.50
N LYS A 52 -16.83 -49.78 -44.57
CA LYS A 52 -17.37 -48.93 -45.64
C LYS A 52 -17.51 -49.75 -46.91
N ALA A 53 -18.35 -49.34 -47.85
CA ALA A 53 -18.40 -50.06 -49.12
C ALA A 53 -17.05 -49.94 -49.85
N PRO A 54 -16.56 -51.01 -50.51
CA PRO A 54 -15.22 -51.03 -51.12
C PRO A 54 -15.13 -50.25 -52.44
N PHE A 55 -15.98 -49.22 -52.62
CA PHE A 55 -16.00 -48.34 -53.78
C PHE A 55 -15.06 -47.13 -53.62
N ALA A 56 -14.09 -47.20 -52.70
CA ALA A 56 -13.10 -46.16 -52.49
C ALA A 56 -12.29 -45.82 -53.76
N PHE A 57 -12.20 -46.76 -54.71
CA PHE A 57 -11.51 -46.58 -56.00
C PHE A 57 -12.23 -45.62 -56.97
N PHE A 58 -13.54 -45.37 -56.77
CA PHE A 58 -14.34 -44.45 -57.60
C PHE A 58 -14.63 -43.11 -56.91
N ASP A 59 -13.90 -42.77 -55.83
CA ASP A 59 -14.18 -41.64 -54.93
C ASP A 59 -15.63 -41.61 -54.39
N ALA A 60 -16.35 -42.74 -54.51
CA ALA A 60 -17.75 -42.83 -54.15
C ALA A 60 -17.94 -42.84 -52.64
N ASP A 61 -17.14 -43.59 -51.89
CA ASP A 61 -17.18 -43.65 -50.42
C ASP A 61 -15.82 -43.23 -49.82
N SER A 62 -15.77 -42.04 -49.20
CA SER A 62 -14.59 -41.51 -48.51
C SER A 62 -14.83 -41.40 -47.01
N VAL A 63 -13.78 -41.56 -46.21
CA VAL A 63 -13.85 -41.45 -44.75
C VAL A 63 -12.99 -40.28 -44.32
N GLN A 64 -13.61 -39.30 -43.67
CA GLN A 64 -12.91 -38.18 -43.08
C GLN A 64 -12.80 -38.40 -41.56
N LEU A 65 -11.58 -38.48 -41.06
CA LEU A 65 -11.31 -38.55 -39.63
C LEU A 65 -11.24 -37.13 -39.06
N ILE A 66 -12.01 -36.89 -38.01
CA ILE A 66 -12.08 -35.62 -37.28
C ILE A 66 -11.64 -35.90 -35.85
N GLU A 67 -11.06 -34.91 -35.17
CA GLU A 67 -10.64 -35.08 -33.78
C GLU A 67 -11.82 -34.99 -32.81
N ASN A 68 -11.81 -35.80 -31.74
CA ASN A 68 -12.82 -35.78 -30.66
C ASN A 68 -12.21 -35.31 -29.30
N ARG A 69 -10.94 -34.87 -29.31
CA ARG A 69 -10.30 -34.32 -28.12
C ARG A 69 -10.61 -32.83 -27.96
N VAL A 70 -10.36 -32.30 -26.77
CA VAL A 70 -10.34 -30.85 -26.55
C VAL A 70 -9.15 -30.26 -27.29
N LEU A 71 -9.44 -29.29 -28.14
CA LEU A 71 -8.50 -28.48 -28.90
C LEU A 71 -8.38 -27.12 -28.24
N ARG A 72 -7.20 -26.53 -28.39
CA ARG A 72 -6.88 -25.20 -27.88
C ARG A 72 -6.63 -24.29 -29.08
N PHE A 73 -7.32 -23.16 -29.09
CA PHE A 73 -7.07 -22.06 -30.01
C PHE A 73 -6.65 -20.84 -29.22
N ASP A 74 -5.47 -20.29 -29.55
CA ASP A 74 -4.90 -19.10 -28.93
C ASP A 74 -5.18 -17.86 -29.79
N LEU A 75 -5.51 -16.76 -29.13
CA LEU A 75 -5.78 -15.47 -29.72
C LEU A 75 -4.93 -14.41 -29.00
N ASP A 76 -3.83 -14.03 -29.64
CA ASP A 76 -2.82 -13.16 -29.05
C ASP A 76 -2.93 -11.71 -29.56
N ASN A 77 -2.48 -10.76 -28.74
CA ASN A 77 -2.33 -9.33 -29.05
C ASN A 77 -3.62 -8.66 -29.54
N ILE A 78 -4.77 -9.01 -28.95
CA ILE A 78 -6.03 -8.34 -29.29
C ILE A 78 -6.10 -7.01 -28.54
N ARG A 79 -6.20 -5.92 -29.31
CA ARG A 79 -6.39 -4.58 -28.77
C ARG A 79 -7.87 -4.33 -28.48
N VAL A 80 -8.20 -4.17 -27.20
CA VAL A 80 -9.56 -3.85 -26.74
C VAL A 80 -9.57 -2.50 -26.02
N GLN A 81 -10.72 -1.82 -26.07
CA GLN A 81 -10.94 -0.56 -25.37
C GLN A 81 -11.97 -0.78 -24.26
N VAL A 82 -11.69 -0.26 -23.06
CA VAL A 82 -12.63 -0.26 -21.93
C VAL A 82 -13.50 1.00 -21.92
N SER A 83 -14.55 1.03 -21.11
CA SER A 83 -15.48 2.17 -21.01
C SER A 83 -14.78 3.49 -20.67
N GLY A 84 -13.68 3.44 -19.90
CA GLY A 84 -12.83 4.58 -19.57
C GLY A 84 -11.87 5.05 -20.67
N GLY A 85 -12.02 4.55 -21.91
CA GLY A 85 -11.27 4.99 -23.08
C GLY A 85 -9.84 4.44 -23.20
N LYS A 86 -9.36 3.71 -22.19
CA LYS A 86 -8.02 3.09 -22.17
C LYS A 86 -7.97 1.84 -23.04
N PHE A 87 -6.79 1.55 -23.56
CA PHE A 87 -6.53 0.38 -24.39
C PHE A 87 -5.74 -0.69 -23.63
N TYR A 88 -6.13 -1.93 -23.84
CA TYR A 88 -5.44 -3.12 -23.38
C TYR A 88 -5.05 -4.02 -24.54
N GLU A 89 -3.96 -4.74 -24.35
CA GLU A 89 -3.55 -5.86 -25.18
C GLU A 89 -3.85 -7.15 -24.41
N VAL A 90 -4.73 -7.96 -24.99
CA VAL A 90 -5.27 -9.14 -24.35
C VAL A 90 -4.86 -10.38 -25.14
N ASP A 91 -4.25 -11.32 -24.43
CA ASP A 91 -3.98 -12.67 -24.92
C ASP A 91 -5.03 -13.59 -24.31
N ALA A 92 -5.81 -14.29 -25.13
CA ALA A 92 -6.83 -15.21 -24.68
C ALA A 92 -6.71 -16.56 -25.39
N PHE A 93 -7.27 -17.60 -24.79
CA PHE A 93 -7.39 -18.91 -25.41
C PHE A 93 -8.77 -19.50 -25.15
N ILE A 94 -9.21 -20.32 -26.09
CA ILE A 94 -10.44 -21.08 -25.99
C ILE A 94 -10.08 -22.55 -26.05
N ALA A 95 -10.62 -23.32 -25.10
CA ALA A 95 -10.67 -24.77 -25.15
C ALA A 95 -12.02 -25.19 -25.73
N TYR A 96 -12.01 -25.87 -26.87
CA TYR A 96 -13.22 -26.32 -27.56
C TYR A 96 -13.07 -27.78 -28.00
N ARG A 97 -14.19 -28.48 -28.18
CA ARG A 97 -14.23 -29.81 -28.78
C ARG A 97 -15.25 -29.84 -29.90
N ILE A 98 -15.06 -30.73 -30.87
CA ILE A 98 -16.01 -30.93 -31.96
C ILE A 98 -17.05 -31.94 -31.47
N SER A 99 -18.23 -31.45 -31.07
CA SER A 99 -19.31 -32.27 -30.53
C SER A 99 -20.18 -32.87 -31.63
N ASP A 100 -20.43 -32.14 -32.72
CA ASP A 100 -21.20 -32.61 -33.87
C ASP A 100 -20.37 -32.53 -35.16
N PRO A 101 -19.83 -33.67 -35.65
CA PRO A 101 -19.04 -33.69 -36.87
C PRO A 101 -19.87 -33.43 -38.14
N ARG A 102 -21.20 -33.63 -38.12
CA ARG A 102 -22.08 -33.35 -39.26
C ARG A 102 -22.15 -31.85 -39.50
N VAL A 103 -22.52 -31.11 -38.44
CA VAL A 103 -22.64 -29.66 -38.47
C VAL A 103 -21.28 -29.02 -38.76
N PHE A 104 -20.21 -29.56 -38.17
CA PHE A 104 -18.85 -29.10 -38.43
C PHE A 104 -18.46 -29.22 -39.91
N ARG A 105 -18.80 -30.35 -40.57
CA ARG A 105 -18.53 -30.49 -42.01
C ARG A 105 -19.40 -29.57 -42.85
N SER A 106 -20.70 -29.45 -42.57
CA SER A 106 -21.59 -28.58 -43.36
C SER A 106 -21.24 -27.10 -43.19
N ALA A 107 -20.79 -26.69 -42.00
CA ALA A 107 -20.50 -25.29 -41.72
C ALA A 107 -19.11 -24.86 -42.21
N VAL A 108 -18.07 -25.68 -41.97
CA VAL A 108 -16.66 -25.31 -42.19
C VAL A 108 -15.87 -26.35 -42.97
N SER A 109 -16.56 -27.18 -43.75
CA SER A 109 -15.92 -28.18 -44.60
C SER A 109 -15.01 -29.15 -43.82
N GLY A 110 -15.22 -29.31 -42.52
CA GLY A 110 -14.40 -30.20 -41.69
C GLY A 110 -12.96 -29.71 -41.53
N GLN A 111 -12.67 -28.44 -41.83
CA GLN A 111 -11.35 -27.84 -41.71
C GLN A 111 -11.24 -27.04 -40.41
N ILE A 112 -10.26 -27.39 -39.58
CA ILE A 112 -10.00 -26.73 -38.30
C ILE A 112 -9.65 -25.25 -38.52
N THR A 113 -8.81 -24.94 -39.51
CA THR A 113 -8.38 -23.58 -39.83
C THR A 113 -9.55 -22.63 -40.12
N LEU A 114 -10.57 -23.09 -40.85
CA LEU A 114 -11.75 -22.29 -41.17
C LEU A 114 -12.65 -22.12 -39.93
N ALA A 115 -12.75 -23.15 -39.10
CA ALA A 115 -13.45 -23.08 -37.82
C ALA A 115 -12.80 -22.04 -36.88
N GLU A 116 -11.48 -22.09 -36.76
CA GLU A 116 -10.68 -21.16 -35.96
C GLU A 116 -10.76 -19.74 -36.49
N ALA A 117 -10.74 -19.54 -37.81
CA ALA A 117 -10.95 -18.22 -38.40
C ALA A 117 -12.31 -17.61 -38.04
N ARG A 118 -13.38 -18.41 -38.05
CA ARG A 118 -14.71 -17.97 -37.62
C ARG A 118 -14.76 -17.71 -36.12
N LEU A 119 -14.25 -18.62 -35.30
CA LEU A 119 -14.18 -18.45 -33.85
C LEU A 119 -13.37 -17.22 -33.45
N ARG A 120 -12.26 -16.94 -34.15
CA ARG A 120 -11.43 -15.74 -33.96
C ARG A 120 -12.25 -14.46 -34.09
N THR A 121 -12.99 -14.30 -35.18
CA THR A 121 -13.81 -13.11 -35.40
C THR A 121 -14.89 -12.95 -34.33
N ARG A 122 -15.51 -14.07 -33.90
CA ARG A 122 -16.54 -14.05 -32.86
C ARG A 122 -15.98 -13.77 -31.47
N LEU A 123 -14.84 -14.37 -31.13
CA LEU A 123 -14.15 -14.14 -29.88
C LEU A 123 -13.68 -12.68 -29.77
N ASP A 124 -13.08 -12.11 -30.82
CA ASP A 124 -12.66 -10.70 -30.84
C ASP A 124 -13.87 -9.76 -30.59
N ALA A 125 -14.99 -10.00 -31.27
CA ALA A 125 -16.22 -9.23 -31.06
C ALA A 125 -16.78 -9.38 -29.63
N ALA A 126 -16.77 -10.58 -29.06
CA ALA A 126 -17.23 -10.85 -27.70
C ALA A 126 -16.32 -10.18 -26.65
N LEU A 127 -14.99 -10.30 -26.82
CA LEU A 127 -14.01 -9.62 -25.97
C LEU A 127 -14.21 -8.11 -26.02
N ARG A 128 -14.30 -7.51 -27.21
CA ARG A 128 -14.50 -6.07 -27.36
C ARG A 128 -15.80 -5.58 -26.72
N ARG A 129 -16.87 -6.38 -26.79
CA ARG A 129 -18.16 -6.05 -26.13
C ARG A 129 -18.04 -6.10 -24.61
N VAL A 130 -17.51 -7.19 -24.06
CA VAL A 130 -17.41 -7.36 -22.61
C VAL A 130 -16.44 -6.35 -21.99
N TYR A 131 -15.28 -6.10 -22.62
CA TYR A 131 -14.35 -5.08 -22.15
C TYR A 131 -14.91 -3.66 -22.30
N GLY A 132 -15.65 -3.36 -23.38
CA GLY A 132 -16.24 -2.03 -23.60
C GLY A 132 -17.31 -1.64 -22.58
N LEU A 133 -17.94 -2.60 -21.92
CA LEU A 133 -18.96 -2.36 -20.89
C LEU A 133 -18.39 -2.24 -19.47
N ARG A 134 -17.11 -2.54 -19.26
CA ARG A 134 -16.47 -2.59 -17.94
C ARG A 134 -15.43 -1.50 -17.81
N ASP A 135 -15.18 -1.09 -16.57
CA ASP A 135 -14.12 -0.15 -16.25
C ASP A 135 -12.75 -0.84 -16.26
N PHE A 136 -11.71 -0.02 -16.30
CA PHE A 136 -10.30 -0.41 -16.27
C PHE A 136 -9.97 -1.39 -15.13
N GLU A 137 -10.46 -1.14 -13.92
CA GLU A 137 -10.12 -1.95 -12.74
C GLU A 137 -10.77 -3.34 -12.77
N ALA A 138 -11.92 -3.48 -13.43
CA ALA A 138 -12.67 -4.73 -13.52
C ALA A 138 -11.84 -5.86 -14.16
N ALA A 139 -11.08 -5.55 -15.21
CA ALA A 139 -10.26 -6.52 -15.94
C ALA A 139 -9.10 -7.11 -15.11
N LEU A 140 -8.68 -6.41 -14.06
CA LEU A 140 -7.57 -6.77 -13.17
C LEU A 140 -8.05 -7.25 -11.78
N SER A 141 -9.36 -7.28 -11.56
CA SER A 141 -9.99 -7.66 -10.29
C SER A 141 -10.60 -9.06 -10.34
N GLU A 142 -11.30 -9.43 -9.27
CA GLU A 142 -12.08 -10.69 -9.19
C GLU A 142 -13.21 -10.77 -10.23
N GLU A 143 -13.63 -9.63 -10.81
CA GLU A 143 -14.64 -9.56 -11.88
C GLU A 143 -14.21 -10.27 -13.17
N ARG A 144 -12.91 -10.50 -13.36
CA ARG A 144 -12.35 -11.21 -14.52
C ARG A 144 -12.98 -12.58 -14.72
N ALA A 145 -13.27 -13.32 -13.65
CA ALA A 145 -13.90 -14.64 -13.75
C ALA A 145 -15.35 -14.56 -14.27
N VAL A 146 -16.05 -13.46 -13.95
CA VAL A 146 -17.40 -13.19 -14.45
C VAL A 146 -17.34 -12.82 -15.93
N MET A 147 -16.41 -11.93 -16.31
CA MET A 147 -16.18 -11.54 -17.71
C MET A 147 -15.93 -12.75 -18.61
N MET A 148 -15.12 -13.72 -18.17
CA MET A 148 -14.83 -14.93 -18.95
C MET A 148 -16.04 -15.83 -19.15
N ARG A 149 -16.90 -15.94 -18.13
CA ARG A 149 -18.18 -16.67 -18.28
C ARG A 149 -19.08 -15.95 -19.28
N GLU A 150 -19.15 -14.63 -19.22
CA GLU A 150 -19.95 -13.83 -20.14
C GLU A 150 -19.46 -13.95 -21.60
N VAL A 151 -18.14 -13.87 -21.83
CA VAL A 151 -17.54 -14.09 -23.16
C VAL A 151 -17.85 -15.49 -23.67
N ARG A 152 -17.71 -16.52 -22.83
CA ARG A 152 -18.02 -17.90 -23.18
C ARG A 152 -19.50 -18.07 -23.54
N ASP A 153 -20.39 -17.47 -22.77
CA ASP A 153 -21.84 -17.57 -22.99
C ASP A 153 -22.26 -16.81 -24.27
N GLN A 154 -21.61 -15.69 -24.59
CA GLN A 154 -21.80 -14.98 -25.87
C GLN A 154 -21.28 -15.77 -27.07
N LEU A 155 -20.22 -16.56 -26.90
CA LEU A 155 -19.62 -17.35 -27.98
C LEU A 155 -20.33 -18.70 -28.21
N ARG A 156 -21.05 -19.23 -27.20
CA ARG A 156 -21.70 -20.54 -27.25
C ARG A 156 -22.67 -20.71 -28.43
N PRO A 157 -23.57 -19.77 -28.76
CA PRO A 157 -24.49 -19.92 -29.90
C PRO A 157 -23.73 -20.02 -31.23
N ASP A 158 -22.72 -19.16 -31.43
CA ASP A 158 -21.90 -19.16 -32.63
C ASP A 158 -21.09 -20.46 -32.74
N ALA A 159 -20.49 -20.95 -31.65
CA ALA A 159 -19.77 -22.22 -31.64
C ALA A 159 -20.69 -23.41 -31.93
N THR A 160 -21.89 -23.42 -31.36
CA THR A 160 -22.89 -24.49 -31.61
C THR A 160 -23.28 -24.53 -33.08
N SER A 161 -23.43 -23.36 -33.74
CA SER A 161 -23.72 -23.29 -35.18
C SER A 161 -22.61 -23.89 -36.07
N LEU A 162 -21.39 -24.02 -35.53
CA LEU A 162 -20.25 -24.65 -36.19
C LEU A 162 -20.07 -26.13 -35.79
N GLY A 163 -20.95 -26.69 -34.94
CA GLY A 163 -20.79 -28.04 -34.39
C GLY A 163 -19.72 -28.15 -33.30
N LEU A 164 -19.37 -27.02 -32.68
CA LEU A 164 -18.33 -26.91 -31.65
C LEU A 164 -18.96 -26.72 -30.27
N GLN A 165 -18.40 -27.38 -29.27
CA GLN A 165 -18.70 -27.18 -27.86
C GLN A 165 -17.53 -26.48 -27.19
N ILE A 166 -17.79 -25.33 -26.57
CA ILE A 166 -16.78 -24.59 -25.80
C ILE A 166 -16.74 -25.15 -24.39
N GLU A 167 -15.57 -25.64 -23.97
CA GLU A 167 -15.34 -26.11 -22.61
C GLU A 167 -14.98 -24.92 -21.70
N ASP A 168 -14.00 -24.12 -22.11
CA ASP A 168 -13.54 -22.98 -21.32
C ASP A 168 -12.97 -21.86 -22.19
N VAL A 169 -13.05 -20.63 -21.69
CA VAL A 169 -12.43 -19.44 -22.28
C VAL A 169 -11.63 -18.77 -21.18
N ARG A 170 -10.35 -18.53 -21.43
CA ARG A 170 -9.48 -17.87 -20.45
C ARG A 170 -8.58 -16.87 -21.11
N ILE A 171 -8.38 -15.77 -20.42
CA ILE A 171 -7.30 -14.84 -20.70
C ILE A 171 -5.99 -15.42 -20.14
N ARG A 172 -4.91 -15.32 -20.90
CA ARG A 172 -3.54 -15.58 -20.45
C ARG A 172 -2.92 -14.32 -19.85
N ARG A 173 -3.11 -13.18 -20.53
CA ARG A 173 -2.47 -11.91 -20.18
C ARG A 173 -3.35 -10.73 -20.56
N THR A 174 -3.31 -9.68 -19.75
CA THR A 174 -3.96 -8.40 -20.01
C THR A 174 -2.98 -7.30 -19.64
N ASP A 175 -2.31 -6.76 -20.64
CA ASP A 175 -1.30 -5.72 -20.46
C ASP A 175 -1.84 -4.38 -20.95
N LEU A 176 -1.43 -3.31 -20.28
CA LEU A 176 -1.61 -1.95 -20.76
C LEU A 176 -0.75 -1.72 -22.00
N THR A 177 -1.24 -0.94 -22.95
CA THR A 177 -0.37 -0.42 -24.01
C THR A 177 0.74 0.46 -23.39
N ALA A 178 1.93 0.44 -23.98
CA ALA A 178 3.10 1.16 -23.47
C ALA A 178 2.87 2.67 -23.27
N GLU A 179 1.99 3.27 -24.08
CA GLU A 179 1.63 4.69 -24.00
C GLU A 179 0.76 4.99 -22.75
N VAL A 180 -0.24 4.16 -22.48
CA VAL A 180 -1.18 4.36 -21.35
C VAL A 180 -0.54 3.90 -20.03
N SER A 181 0.37 2.93 -20.07
CA SER A 181 1.05 2.42 -18.88
C SER A 181 1.89 3.50 -18.21
N GLN A 182 2.65 4.28 -18.98
CA GLN A 182 3.51 5.34 -18.46
C GLN A 182 2.69 6.43 -17.77
N GLN A 183 1.65 6.94 -18.42
CA GLN A 183 0.75 7.95 -17.85
C GLN A 183 0.04 7.45 -16.58
N THR A 184 -0.42 6.20 -16.59
CA THR A 184 -1.08 5.60 -15.42
C THR A 184 -0.09 5.42 -14.28
N PHE A 185 1.15 5.02 -14.57
CA PHE A 185 2.21 4.87 -13.57
C PHE A 185 2.59 6.21 -12.94
N ASP A 186 2.74 7.26 -13.74
CA ASP A 186 3.05 8.61 -13.25
C ASP A 186 1.91 9.16 -12.38
N ARG A 187 0.65 8.92 -12.76
CA ARG A 187 -0.52 9.26 -11.94
C ARG A 187 -0.54 8.49 -10.61
N MET A 188 -0.34 7.17 -10.65
CA MET A 188 -0.30 6.33 -9.44
C MET A 188 0.84 6.77 -8.52
N LYS A 189 2.00 7.12 -9.07
CA LYS A 189 3.13 7.66 -8.32
C LYS A 189 2.75 8.99 -7.65
N ALA A 190 2.12 9.90 -8.37
CA ALA A 190 1.66 11.18 -7.81
C ALA A 190 0.60 10.98 -6.70
N GLU A 191 -0.38 10.10 -6.90
CA GLU A 191 -1.40 9.77 -5.89
C GLU A 191 -0.77 9.16 -4.64
N ARG A 192 0.17 8.22 -4.79
CA ARG A 192 0.90 7.61 -3.67
C ARG A 192 1.78 8.61 -2.92
N LEU A 193 2.42 9.54 -3.63
CA LEU A 193 3.21 10.60 -3.03
C LEU A 193 2.31 11.57 -2.24
N ALA A 194 1.18 11.98 -2.83
CA ALA A 194 0.20 12.83 -2.16
C ALA A 194 -0.40 12.16 -0.91
N GLU A 195 -0.71 10.86 -0.99
CA GLU A 195 -1.18 10.08 0.15
C GLU A 195 -0.12 9.99 1.25
N ALA A 196 1.13 9.72 0.87
CA ALA A 196 2.25 9.65 1.80
C ALA A 196 2.54 11.02 2.46
N GLU A 197 2.47 12.11 1.70
CA GLU A 197 2.58 13.48 2.24
C GLU A 197 1.44 13.80 3.20
N ARG A 198 0.20 13.43 2.86
CA ARG A 198 -0.97 13.59 3.74
C ARG A 198 -0.82 12.81 5.04
N LEU A 199 -0.26 11.60 4.99
CA LEU A 199 0.02 10.80 6.19
C LEU A 199 1.15 11.42 7.01
N ARG A 200 2.24 11.88 6.38
CA ARG A 200 3.34 12.57 7.07
C ARG A 200 2.89 13.87 7.71
N ALA A 201 2.05 14.67 7.04
CA ALA A 201 1.49 15.90 7.57
C ALA A 201 0.63 15.63 8.81
N ARG A 202 -0.27 14.63 8.76
CA ARG A 202 -1.05 14.21 9.95
C ARG A 202 -0.17 13.71 11.08
N GLY A 203 0.90 12.96 10.78
CA GLY A 203 1.88 12.53 11.76
C GLY A 203 2.60 13.71 12.43
N LYS A 204 3.04 14.70 11.66
CA LYS A 204 3.68 15.93 12.16
C LYS A 204 2.74 16.77 13.02
N GLU A 205 1.49 16.94 12.59
CA GLU A 205 0.47 17.65 13.36
C GLU A 205 0.20 16.98 14.71
N ALA A 206 0.05 15.65 14.71
CA ALA A 206 -0.15 14.87 15.93
C ALA A 206 1.07 14.98 16.87
N ALA A 207 2.29 14.85 16.33
CA ALA A 207 3.51 15.00 17.10
C ALA A 207 3.63 16.40 17.72
N GLN A 208 3.43 17.46 16.94
CA GLN A 208 3.48 18.84 17.42
C GLN A 208 2.45 19.11 18.51
N ARG A 209 1.24 18.56 18.37
CA ARG A 209 0.19 18.65 19.40
C ARG A 209 0.59 17.96 20.71
N ILE A 210 1.22 16.79 20.63
CA ILE A 210 1.71 16.06 21.80
C ILE A 210 2.83 16.85 22.48
N THR A 211 3.82 17.31 21.72
CA THR A 211 4.93 18.12 22.24
C THR A 211 4.44 19.40 22.91
N ALA A 212 3.54 20.16 22.27
CA ALA A 212 3.00 21.38 22.85
C ALA A 212 2.22 21.14 24.16
N ARG A 213 1.51 20.00 24.28
CA ARG A 213 0.86 19.60 25.54
C ARG A 213 1.89 19.23 26.60
N ALA A 214 2.91 18.45 26.25
CA ALA A 214 3.97 18.06 27.16
C ALA A 214 4.75 19.27 27.68
N ASP A 215 5.12 20.22 26.80
CA ASP A 215 5.83 21.45 27.19
C ASP A 215 5.00 22.30 28.17
N ARG A 216 3.69 22.43 27.91
CA ARG A 216 2.77 23.10 28.82
C ARG A 216 2.72 22.41 30.18
N GLU A 217 2.59 21.09 30.19
CA GLU A 217 2.51 20.29 31.42
C GLU A 217 3.80 20.38 32.24
N VAL A 218 4.97 20.37 31.60
CA VAL A 218 6.27 20.60 32.26
C VAL A 218 6.30 21.98 32.93
N VAL A 219 5.88 23.04 32.23
CA VAL A 219 5.85 24.40 32.80
C VAL A 219 4.89 24.48 33.98
N GLU A 220 3.71 23.87 33.87
CA GLU A 220 2.70 23.85 34.93
C GLU A 220 3.20 23.10 36.18
N ILE A 221 3.78 21.91 36.02
CA ILE A 221 4.36 21.12 37.11
C ILE A 221 5.50 21.87 37.78
N VAL A 222 6.41 22.47 37.01
CA VAL A 222 7.54 23.23 37.59
C VAL A 222 7.06 24.48 38.32
N ALA A 223 6.04 25.17 37.79
CA ALA A 223 5.46 26.34 38.44
C ALA A 223 4.76 25.97 39.76
N GLU A 224 3.98 24.89 39.77
CA GLU A 224 3.30 24.42 40.98
C GLU A 224 4.32 23.93 42.03
N ALA A 225 5.34 23.16 41.62
CA ALA A 225 6.40 22.71 42.51
C ALA A 225 7.19 23.89 43.13
N ARG A 226 7.47 24.94 42.34
CA ARG A 226 8.12 26.15 42.87
C ARG A 226 7.23 26.88 43.85
N LYS A 227 5.96 27.10 43.50
CA LYS A 227 4.98 27.73 44.40
C LYS A 227 4.88 26.98 45.72
N GLU A 228 4.75 25.66 45.69
CA GLU A 228 4.71 24.82 46.89
C GLU A 228 6.02 24.92 47.69
N SER A 229 7.18 24.91 47.03
CA SER A 229 8.48 25.08 47.70
C SER A 229 8.63 26.42 48.41
N GLU A 230 8.14 27.51 47.81
CA GLU A 230 8.18 28.85 48.39
C GLU A 230 7.21 28.97 49.57
N ILE A 231 6.02 28.36 49.47
CA ILE A 231 5.06 28.29 50.58
C ILE A 231 5.68 27.53 51.76
N LEU A 232 6.21 26.33 51.51
CA LEU A 232 6.79 25.47 52.56
C LEU A 232 8.03 26.12 53.19
N ARG A 233 8.84 26.82 52.38
CA ARG A 233 9.95 27.63 52.88
C ARG A 233 9.46 28.80 53.74
N GLY A 234 8.44 29.52 53.30
CA GLY A 234 7.82 30.61 54.06
C GLY A 234 7.24 30.14 55.41
N GLU A 235 6.55 29.00 55.42
CA GLU A 235 6.03 28.36 56.63
C GLU A 235 7.16 27.94 57.57
N GLY A 236 8.23 27.34 57.03
CA GLY A 236 9.42 26.97 57.80
C GLY A 236 10.15 28.18 58.38
N GLU A 237 10.28 29.27 57.63
CA GLU A 237 10.87 30.53 58.09
C GLU A 237 9.99 31.21 59.17
N ALA A 238 8.67 31.15 59.02
CA ALA A 238 7.71 31.64 60.02
C ALA A 238 7.79 30.82 61.32
N GLN A 239 7.79 29.49 61.24
CA GLN A 239 7.91 28.60 62.39
C GLN A 239 9.27 28.75 63.09
N ARG A 240 10.36 28.87 62.31
CA ARG A 240 11.70 29.18 62.82
C ARG A 240 11.66 30.49 63.59
N SER A 241 11.16 31.56 62.98
CA SER A 241 11.11 32.88 63.60
C SER A 241 10.26 32.91 64.87
N ALA A 242 9.11 32.21 64.88
CA ALA A 242 8.26 32.06 66.07
C ALA A 242 8.99 31.33 67.21
N THR A 243 9.66 30.22 66.90
CA THR A 243 10.44 29.44 67.89
C THR A 243 11.59 30.27 68.45
N PHE A 244 12.31 31.02 67.60
CA PHE A 244 13.35 31.95 68.04
C PHE A 244 12.77 33.06 68.91
N ALA A 245 11.64 33.66 68.53
CA ALA A 245 10.98 34.71 69.32
C ALA A 245 10.52 34.21 70.70
N ASP A 246 9.99 32.99 70.78
CA ASP A 246 9.58 32.41 72.06
C ASP A 246 10.78 32.02 72.93
N ALA A 247 11.90 31.62 72.32
CA ALA A 247 13.16 31.47 73.03
C ALA A 247 13.69 32.83 73.55
N TYR A 248 13.58 33.91 72.77
CA TYR A 248 13.98 35.27 73.18
C TYR A 248 13.18 35.78 74.38
N LYS A 249 11.88 35.49 74.45
CA LYS A 249 11.03 35.92 75.56
C LYS A 249 11.41 35.29 76.91
N ARG A 250 12.13 34.15 76.92
CA ARG A 250 12.49 33.46 78.17
C ARG A 250 13.54 34.21 78.98
N ASP A 251 14.56 34.77 78.32
CA ASP A 251 15.58 35.61 78.95
C ASP A 251 16.18 36.59 77.93
N PRO A 252 15.67 37.84 77.87
CA PRO A 252 16.17 38.85 76.95
C PRO A 252 17.63 39.26 77.21
N ALA A 253 18.07 39.27 78.47
CA ALA A 253 19.41 39.74 78.84
C ALA A 253 20.49 38.72 78.41
N PHE A 254 20.24 37.43 78.67
CA PHE A 254 21.13 36.36 78.23
C PHE A 254 21.22 36.26 76.70
N PHE A 255 20.11 36.48 75.99
CA PHE A 255 20.12 36.47 74.53
C PHE A 255 20.95 37.61 73.94
N ASP A 256 20.75 38.84 74.42
CA ASP A 256 21.50 40.01 73.94
C ASP A 256 23.02 39.81 74.12
N PHE A 257 23.42 39.22 75.24
CA PHE A 257 24.79 38.79 75.49
C PHE A 257 25.23 37.69 74.50
N TYR A 258 24.50 36.58 74.39
CA TYR A 258 24.87 35.44 73.53
C TYR A 258 24.93 35.79 72.03
N ARG A 259 24.00 36.61 71.54
CA ARG A 259 23.99 37.11 70.16
C ARG A 259 25.18 38.03 69.89
N SER A 260 25.51 38.91 70.83
CA SER A 260 26.69 39.77 70.70
C SER A 260 27.97 38.94 70.66
N MET A 261 28.09 37.91 71.50
CA MET A 261 29.24 36.98 71.52
C MET A 261 29.38 36.18 70.21
N ASN A 262 28.27 35.68 69.66
CA ASN A 262 28.28 35.03 68.35
C ASN A 262 28.65 36.01 67.23
N ALA A 263 28.11 37.23 67.24
CA ALA A 263 28.44 38.27 66.28
C ALA A 263 29.93 38.67 66.36
N TYR A 264 30.51 38.74 67.56
CA TYR A 264 31.95 38.92 67.73
C TYR A 264 32.73 37.77 67.12
N GLY A 265 32.33 36.52 67.40
CA GLY A 265 32.94 35.33 66.81
C GLY A 265 32.94 35.39 65.28
N THR A 266 31.78 35.62 64.66
CA THR A 266 31.67 35.67 63.19
C THR A 266 32.40 36.87 62.57
N ALA A 267 32.39 38.03 63.23
CA ALA A 267 33.02 39.24 62.70
C ALA A 267 34.55 39.23 62.85
N LEU A 268 35.10 38.58 63.87
CA LEU A 268 36.54 38.54 64.17
C LEU A 268 37.27 37.33 63.55
N ASP A 269 36.55 36.30 63.12
CA ASP A 269 37.13 35.08 62.52
C ASP A 269 37.64 35.32 61.07
N ASN A 270 37.07 36.28 60.34
CA ASN A 270 37.53 36.64 58.99
C ASN A 270 38.74 37.59 59.03
N SER A 271 39.94 37.03 59.03
CA SER A 271 41.26 37.69 59.13
C SER A 271 41.66 38.65 57.98
N GLY A 272 40.74 38.98 57.05
CA GLY A 272 41.03 39.75 55.84
C GLY A 272 40.37 41.13 55.73
N THR A 273 39.48 41.52 56.66
CA THR A 273 38.74 42.80 56.56
C THR A 273 39.16 43.76 57.68
N THR A 274 39.82 44.87 57.34
CA THR A 274 40.18 45.93 58.30
C THR A 274 38.92 46.70 58.72
N MET A 275 38.40 46.43 59.92
CA MET A 275 37.29 47.19 60.50
C MET A 275 37.80 48.43 61.24
N VAL A 276 37.34 49.61 60.84
CA VAL A 276 37.57 50.88 61.56
C VAL A 276 36.32 51.18 62.39
N LEU A 277 36.35 50.80 63.66
CA LEU A 277 35.25 51.01 64.60
C LEU A 277 35.71 51.90 65.74
N SER A 278 34.86 52.83 66.15
CA SER A 278 35.11 53.64 67.35
C SER A 278 35.06 52.73 68.59
N PRO A 279 35.98 52.89 69.56
CA PRO A 279 35.97 52.15 70.83
C PRO A 279 34.67 52.28 71.64
N ASN A 280 33.83 53.26 71.29
CA ASN A 280 32.55 53.53 71.93
C ASN A 280 31.33 52.96 71.18
N SER A 281 31.53 52.14 70.15
CA SER A 281 30.43 51.56 69.36
C SER A 281 29.53 50.66 70.21
N GLU A 282 28.22 50.69 69.91
CA GLU A 282 27.20 49.80 70.46
C GLU A 282 27.56 48.32 70.21
N PHE A 283 28.32 48.07 69.14
CA PHE A 283 28.82 46.73 68.82
C PHE A 283 29.55 46.10 70.01
N PHE A 284 30.44 46.81 70.71
CA PHE A 284 31.29 46.25 71.80
C PHE A 284 30.71 46.42 73.22
N ARG A 285 29.39 46.60 73.37
CA ARG A 285 28.76 46.90 74.67
C ARG A 285 29.06 45.85 75.77
N PHE A 286 29.03 44.56 75.42
CA PHE A 286 29.27 43.46 76.36
C PHE A 286 30.76 43.14 76.62
N PHE A 287 31.69 43.70 75.84
CA PHE A 287 33.14 43.60 76.14
C PHE A 287 33.56 44.54 77.27
N ARG A 288 32.80 45.62 77.47
CA ARG A 288 33.11 46.67 78.45
C ARG A 288 32.39 46.46 79.77
N ASN A 289 31.12 46.02 79.72
CA ASN A 289 30.34 45.73 80.93
C ASN A 289 29.54 44.42 80.78
N PRO A 290 29.54 43.56 81.82
CA PRO A 290 28.86 42.26 81.77
C PRO A 290 27.34 42.38 81.69
N ASP A 291 26.76 43.48 82.20
CA ASP A 291 25.31 43.74 82.18
C ASP A 291 24.83 44.46 80.90
N GLY A 292 25.74 44.87 80.01
CA GLY A 292 25.40 45.43 78.68
C GLY A 292 24.72 46.81 78.65
N THR A 293 24.62 47.51 79.78
CA THR A 293 23.82 48.74 79.94
C THR A 293 24.46 50.04 79.44
N ASP A 294 25.70 50.01 78.94
CA ASP A 294 26.43 51.23 78.54
C ASP A 294 26.64 51.32 77.03
N ALA A 295 25.56 51.59 76.30
CA ALA A 295 25.63 52.13 74.95
C ALA A 295 24.77 53.40 74.88
N LYS A 296 25.37 54.55 75.18
CA LYS A 296 24.79 55.85 74.82
C LYS A 296 24.77 55.92 73.27
N PRO A 297 23.63 56.20 72.61
CA PRO A 297 23.56 56.17 71.16
C PRO A 297 24.52 57.21 70.58
N ALA A 298 25.52 56.75 69.83
CA ALA A 298 26.25 57.61 68.91
C ALA A 298 25.26 57.99 67.80
N ALA A 299 24.98 59.28 67.66
CA ALA A 299 24.11 59.81 66.62
C ALA A 299 24.50 59.25 65.24
N PRO A 300 23.53 58.89 64.37
CA PRO A 300 23.85 58.43 63.02
C PRO A 300 24.61 59.54 62.29
N ALA A 301 25.87 59.26 61.92
CA ALA A 301 26.58 60.07 60.96
C ALA A 301 25.80 60.04 59.65
N ALA A 302 25.41 61.22 59.17
CA ALA A 302 24.75 61.39 57.89
C ALA A 302 25.56 60.66 56.79
N PRO A 303 24.91 59.90 55.89
CA PRO A 303 25.63 59.29 54.78
C PRO A 303 26.24 60.41 53.93
N ALA A 304 27.57 60.39 53.83
CA ALA A 304 28.30 61.15 52.84
C ALA A 304 27.73 60.81 51.46
N THR A 305 27.33 61.85 50.74
CA THR A 305 26.86 61.84 49.36
C THR A 305 27.71 60.89 48.50
N ALA A 306 27.07 59.85 47.95
CA ALA A 306 27.60 59.11 46.83
C ALA A 306 27.79 60.07 45.62
N PRO A 307 28.84 59.94 44.82
CA PRO A 307 29.02 60.75 43.61
C PRO A 307 27.87 60.49 42.64
N ALA A 308 27.31 61.58 42.11
CA ALA A 308 26.26 61.56 41.11
C ALA A 308 26.63 60.64 39.92
N ALA A 309 25.71 59.75 39.57
CA ALA A 309 25.67 59.15 38.25
C ALA A 309 25.65 60.27 37.18
N PRO A 310 26.41 60.15 36.08
CA PRO A 310 26.35 61.12 35.01
C PRO A 310 24.94 61.12 34.40
N ALA A 311 24.37 62.32 34.31
CA ALA A 311 23.12 62.57 33.62
C ALA A 311 23.22 62.09 32.17
N THR A 312 22.31 61.20 31.78
CA THR A 312 21.95 60.94 30.39
C THR A 312 21.46 62.25 29.76
N ALA A 313 22.29 62.82 28.88
CA ALA A 313 21.91 63.83 27.91
C ALA A 313 21.06 63.20 26.77
N PRO A 314 20.29 64.00 26.02
CA PRO A 314 19.09 63.57 25.32
C PRO A 314 19.34 62.77 24.03
N ALA A 315 18.32 62.01 23.64
CA ALA A 315 18.19 61.33 22.36
C ALA A 315 18.50 62.26 21.17
N ALA A 316 19.45 61.84 20.33
CA ALA A 316 19.64 62.36 18.99
C ALA A 316 18.55 61.80 18.04
N PRO A 317 18.09 62.59 17.05
CA PRO A 317 17.03 62.17 16.14
C PRO A 317 17.50 61.12 15.11
N ALA A 318 16.52 60.38 14.59
CA ALA A 318 16.65 59.22 13.72
C ALA A 318 17.52 59.46 12.48
N ALA A 319 18.49 58.57 12.26
CA ALA A 319 19.16 58.39 10.99
C ALA A 319 18.49 57.25 10.20
N GLN A 320 18.17 57.56 8.94
CA GLN A 320 17.53 56.70 7.94
C GLN A 320 18.34 55.43 7.65
N PRO A 321 17.70 54.30 7.31
CA PRO A 321 18.39 53.21 6.60
C PRO A 321 18.45 53.51 5.10
N ALA A 322 19.67 53.46 4.56
CA ALA A 322 20.00 53.39 3.14
C ALA A 322 19.49 52.06 2.51
N PRO A 323 19.29 52.01 1.17
CA PRO A 323 18.63 50.89 0.51
C PRO A 323 19.49 49.63 0.42
N ALA A 324 18.81 48.48 0.44
CA ALA A 324 19.37 47.16 0.20
C ALA A 324 19.90 47.02 -1.24
N GLN A 325 21.03 46.33 -1.37
CA GLN A 325 21.37 45.53 -2.55
C GLN A 325 20.74 44.16 -2.41
#